data_AF-A0A915MPZ9-F1
#
_entry.id   AF-A0A915MPZ9-F1
#
_cell.length_a   1.000
_cell.length_b   1.000
_cell.length_c   1.000
_cell.angle_alpha   90.00
_cell.angle_beta   90.00
_cell.angle_gamma   90.00
#
_symmetry.space_group_name_H-M   'P 1'
#
loop_
_entity.id
_entity.type
_entity.pdbx_description
1 polymer ?
#
loop_
_entity_poly.entity_id
_entity_poly.type
_entity_poly.pdbx_seq_one_letter_code
_entity_poly.pdbx_strand_id
1 'polypeptide(L)'
;MGSKITRLHIAVQRLCDSVMLLIASQLPNLSHLALDVYYLNSNTLKRLFAGGLHSQGAKLRSLRLCRLKITYRALFSIGRWARSLVDLETSHMSSSVDDRFLVLLAKNCKLLQT
;
A
#
# COMPACT_ATOMS: atom_id res chain seq x y z
N MET A 1 18.61 8.00 9.99
CA MET A 1 18.53 8.11 8.52
C MET A 1 17.12 7.94 7.97
N GLY A 2 16.31 7.00 8.49
CA GLY A 2 14.97 6.71 7.92
C GLY A 2 13.95 7.85 7.92
N SER A 3 14.04 8.83 8.84
CA SER A 3 13.19 10.04 8.82
C SER A 3 13.37 10.93 7.59
N LYS A 4 14.50 10.82 6.87
CA LYS A 4 14.75 11.55 5.62
C LYS A 4 14.17 10.83 4.40
N ILE A 5 13.84 9.55 4.52
CA ILE A 5 13.33 8.74 3.42
C ILE A 5 11.82 8.97 3.32
N THR A 6 11.41 9.62 2.23
CA THR A 6 10.00 9.92 1.94
C THR A 6 9.46 9.09 0.78
N ARG A 7 10.34 8.49 -0.02
CA ARG A 7 10.01 7.67 -1.20
C ARG A 7 10.79 6.37 -1.16
N LEU A 8 10.12 5.25 -1.41
CA LEU A 8 10.74 3.93 -1.45
C LEU A 8 10.17 3.13 -2.62
N HIS A 9 11.05 2.58 -3.43
CA HIS A 9 10.71 1.63 -4.48
C HIS A 9 11.43 0.31 -4.21
N ILE A 10 10.66 -0.78 -4.17
CA ILE A 10 11.17 -2.13 -3.99
C ILE A 10 10.74 -2.97 -5.19
N ALA A 11 11.71 -3.44 -5.96
CA ALA A 11 11.52 -4.33 -7.10
C ALA A 11 12.29 -5.63 -6.87
N VAL A 12 11.60 -6.68 -6.42
CA VAL A 12 12.20 -7.99 -6.10
C VAL A 12 11.23 -9.12 -6.38
N GLN A 13 11.74 -10.33 -6.63
CA GLN A 13 10.87 -11.49 -6.87
C GLN A 13 10.04 -11.87 -5.63
N ARG A 14 10.63 -11.81 -4.44
CA ARG A 14 9.97 -12.16 -3.16
C ARG A 14 10.35 -11.16 -2.09
N LEU A 15 9.36 -10.69 -1.34
CA LEU A 15 9.56 -9.78 -0.21
C LEU A 15 9.22 -10.51 1.11
N CYS A 16 10.19 -10.56 2.02
CA CYS A 16 10.02 -11.17 3.34
C CYS A 16 9.20 -10.27 4.28
N ASP A 17 8.50 -10.90 5.23
CA ASP A 17 7.59 -10.23 6.16
C ASP A 17 8.26 -9.15 7.03
N SER A 18 9.52 -9.38 7.41
CA SER A 18 10.32 -8.45 8.20
C SER A 18 10.55 -7.11 7.51
N VAL A 19 10.58 -7.08 6.17
CA VAL A 19 10.87 -5.86 5.42
C VAL A 19 9.77 -4.81 5.61
N MET A 20 8.50 -5.21 5.59
CA MET A 20 7.41 -4.25 5.82
C MET A 20 7.33 -3.77 7.27
N LEU A 21 7.75 -4.59 8.23
CA LEU A 21 7.90 -4.15 9.62
C LEU A 21 9.00 -3.10 9.74
N LEU A 22 10.13 -3.30 9.05
CA LEU A 22 11.20 -2.30 8.98
C LEU A 22 10.71 -1.03 8.29
N ILE A 23 9.97 -1.12 7.19
CA ILE A 23 9.37 0.05 6.52
C ILE A 23 8.46 0.81 7.50
N ALA A 24 7.54 0.11 8.17
CA ALA A 24 6.60 0.74 9.08
C ALA A 24 7.25 1.35 10.33
N SER A 25 8.33 0.75 10.83
CA SER A 25 9.02 1.20 12.05
C SER A 25 10.13 2.22 11.80
N GLN A 26 10.85 2.11 10.68
CA GLN A 26 12.04 2.92 10.41
C GLN A 26 11.78 4.08 9.45
N LEU A 27 10.67 4.09 8.71
CA LEU A 27 10.36 5.13 7.71
C LEU A 27 9.12 5.95 8.09
N PRO A 28 9.18 6.77 9.16
CA PRO A 28 8.01 7.46 9.71
C PRO A 28 7.42 8.55 8.80
N ASN A 29 8.21 9.03 7.84
CA ASN A 29 7.85 10.10 6.90
C ASN A 29 7.62 9.57 5.48
N LEU A 30 7.46 8.26 5.32
CA LEU A 30 7.22 7.65 4.03
C LEU A 30 5.89 8.14 3.47
N SER A 31 5.94 8.72 2.26
CA SER A 31 4.77 9.24 1.56
C SER A 31 4.55 8.56 0.21
N HIS A 32 5.60 8.00 -0.41
CA HIS A 32 5.50 7.29 -1.68
C HIS A 32 6.08 5.89 -1.53
N LEU A 33 5.28 4.88 -1.83
CA LEU A 33 5.69 3.47 -1.80
C LEU A 33 5.35 2.80 -3.12
N ALA A 34 6.36 2.27 -3.79
CA ALA A 34 6.20 1.43 -4.96
C ALA A 34 6.68 0.00 -4.64
N LEU A 35 5.78 -0.97 -4.83
CA LEU A 35 6.04 -2.39 -4.64
C LEU A 35 5.85 -3.10 -5.97
N ASP A 36 6.95 -3.56 -6.53
CA ASP A 36 6.99 -4.40 -7.71
C ASP A 36 7.50 -5.79 -7.31
N VAL A 37 6.57 -6.63 -6.85
CA VAL A 37 6.90 -7.88 -6.16
C VAL A 37 5.96 -9.00 -6.57
N TYR A 38 6.51 -10.14 -7.03
CA TYR A 38 5.69 -11.31 -7.40
C TYR A 38 5.11 -12.02 -6.18
N TYR A 39 5.93 -12.23 -5.14
CA TYR A 39 5.53 -12.95 -3.94
C TYR A 39 5.61 -12.06 -2.70
N LEU A 40 4.44 -11.65 -2.22
CA LEU A 40 4.26 -10.96 -0.94
C LEU A 40 3.22 -11.71 -0.10
N ASN A 41 3.52 -11.93 1.18
CA ASN A 41 2.51 -12.40 2.12
C ASN A 41 1.47 -11.29 2.35
N SER A 42 0.21 -11.58 2.04
CA SER A 42 -0.88 -10.59 2.13
C SER A 42 -1.10 -10.03 3.54
N ASN A 43 -0.73 -10.75 4.59
CA ASN A 43 -0.77 -10.26 5.98
C ASN A 43 0.20 -9.10 6.22
N THR A 44 1.22 -8.99 5.39
CA THR A 44 2.32 -8.07 5.57
C THR A 44 1.97 -6.69 5.00
N LEU A 45 1.23 -6.64 3.89
CA LEU A 45 0.67 -5.37 3.40
C LEU A 45 -0.43 -4.84 4.33
N LYS A 46 -1.26 -5.75 4.86
CA LYS A 46 -2.26 -5.41 5.89
C LYS A 46 -1.61 -4.76 7.12
N ARG A 47 -0.41 -5.19 7.54
CA ARG A 47 0.32 -4.60 8.67
C ARG A 47 0.65 -3.12 8.47
N LEU A 48 0.96 -2.70 7.24
CA LEU A 48 1.18 -1.28 6.94
C LEU A 48 -0.05 -0.41 7.23
N PHE A 49 -1.24 -1.01 7.12
CA PHE A 49 -2.54 -0.39 7.38
C PHE A 49 -3.16 -0.81 8.73
N ALA A 50 -2.46 -1.57 9.57
CA ALA A 50 -3.04 -2.22 10.76
C ALA A 50 -3.42 -1.27 11.90
N GLY A 51 -3.03 0.00 11.84
CA GLY A 51 -3.44 1.06 12.78
C GLY A 51 -4.58 1.95 12.28
N GLY A 52 -5.28 1.57 11.20
CA GLY A 52 -6.34 2.37 10.61
C GLY A 52 -5.85 3.75 10.17
N LEU A 53 -6.53 4.82 10.59
CA LEU A 53 -6.19 6.20 10.20
C LEU A 53 -4.85 6.70 10.71
N HIS A 54 -4.30 6.07 11.75
CA HIS A 54 -2.99 6.44 12.30
C HIS A 54 -1.87 5.55 11.76
N SER A 55 -2.20 4.56 10.91
CA SER A 55 -1.21 3.67 10.31
C SER A 55 -0.27 4.42 9.36
N GLN A 56 0.93 3.90 9.15
CA GLN A 56 1.86 4.47 8.18
C GLN A 56 1.28 4.44 6.76
N GLY A 57 0.54 3.38 6.42
CA GLY A 57 -0.15 3.27 5.14
C GLY A 57 -1.17 4.38 4.91
N ALA A 58 -1.85 4.85 5.96
CA ALA A 58 -2.83 5.95 5.85
C ALA A 58 -2.20 7.31 5.52
N LYS A 59 -0.89 7.48 5.75
CA LYS A 59 -0.12 8.70 5.45
C LYS A 59 0.46 8.72 4.04
N LEU A 60 0.40 7.59 3.33
CA LEU A 60 0.88 7.52 1.96
C LEU A 60 0.06 8.45 1.06
N ARG A 61 0.78 9.19 0.23
CA ARG A 61 0.25 10.02 -0.85
C ARG A 61 0.30 9.32 -2.20
N SER A 62 1.27 8.43 -2.42
CA SER A 62 1.36 7.60 -3.61
C SER A 62 1.62 6.15 -3.23
N LEU A 63 0.83 5.24 -3.81
CA LEU A 63 1.00 3.80 -3.66
C LEU A 63 0.95 3.14 -5.03
N ARG A 64 2.01 2.42 -5.39
CA ARG A 64 2.07 1.64 -6.63
C ARG A 64 2.25 0.17 -6.31
N LEU A 65 1.35 -0.66 -6.83
CA LEU A 65 1.36 -2.09 -6.64
C LEU A 65 1.45 -2.75 -8.02
N CYS A 66 2.60 -3.36 -8.31
CA CYS A 66 2.88 -4.02 -9.57
C CYS A 66 3.13 -5.52 -9.33
N ARG A 67 2.53 -6.36 -10.19
CA ARG A 67 2.70 -7.84 -10.20
C ARG A 67 2.34 -8.55 -8.88
N LEU A 68 1.68 -7.83 -7.97
CA LEU A 68 1.45 -8.26 -6.61
C LEU A 68 0.24 -9.19 -6.51
N LYS A 69 0.45 -10.42 -6.02
CA LYS A 69 -0.65 -11.31 -5.62
C LYS A 69 -1.13 -10.94 -4.23
N ILE A 70 -2.24 -10.21 -4.14
CA ILE A 70 -2.79 -9.70 -2.88
C ILE A 70 -4.16 -10.32 -2.58
N THR A 71 -4.51 -10.44 -1.30
CA THR A 71 -5.86 -10.84 -0.92
C THR A 71 -6.80 -9.63 -0.94
N TYR A 72 -8.07 -9.88 -1.24
CA TYR A 72 -9.12 -8.85 -1.17
C TYR A 72 -9.15 -8.12 0.18
N ARG A 73 -8.85 -8.79 1.30
CA ARG A 73 -8.78 -8.16 2.63
C ARG A 73 -7.69 -7.10 2.76
N ALA A 74 -6.54 -7.31 2.11
CA ALA A 74 -5.45 -6.35 2.14
C ALA A 74 -5.77 -5.14 1.22
N LEU A 75 -6.38 -5.37 0.04
CA LEU A 75 -6.92 -4.28 -0.79
C LEU A 75 -8.01 -3.48 -0.07
N PHE A 76 -8.96 -4.16 0.57
CA PHE A 76 -10.00 -3.51 1.36
C PHE A 76 -9.41 -2.64 2.47
N SER A 77 -8.31 -3.08 3.10
CA SER A 77 -7.61 -2.30 4.13
C SER A 77 -6.99 -1.03 3.52
N ILE A 78 -6.39 -1.12 2.32
CA ILE A 78 -5.93 0.07 1.57
C ILE A 78 -7.12 1.00 1.33
N GLY A 79 -8.17 0.53 0.67
CA GLY A 79 -9.29 1.40 0.29
C GLY A 79 -10.07 1.98 1.46
N ARG A 80 -10.01 1.36 2.65
CA ARG A 80 -10.64 1.88 3.88
C ARG A 80 -9.81 2.94 4.58
N TRP A 81 -8.48 2.79 4.60
CA TRP A 81 -7.60 3.56 5.48
C TRP A 81 -6.70 4.55 4.76
N ALA A 82 -6.47 4.39 3.46
CA ALA A 82 -5.52 5.19 2.68
C ALA A 82 -6.10 6.55 2.23
N ARG A 83 -6.70 7.30 3.16
CA ARG A 83 -7.43 8.55 2.87
C ARG A 83 -6.55 9.68 2.31
N SER A 84 -5.24 9.62 2.55
CA SER A 84 -4.27 10.61 2.09
C SER A 84 -3.75 10.33 0.68
N LEU A 85 -4.16 9.22 0.05
CA LEU A 85 -3.71 8.87 -1.29
C LEU A 85 -4.21 9.87 -2.32
N VAL A 86 -3.25 10.37 -3.11
CA VAL A 86 -3.45 11.21 -4.28
C VAL A 86 -3.23 10.39 -5.56
N ASP A 87 -2.34 9.41 -5.50
CA ASP A 87 -1.96 8.54 -6.61
C ASP A 87 -2.04 7.06 -6.18
N LEU A 88 -2.77 6.24 -6.94
CA LEU A 88 -2.85 4.80 -6.74
C LEU A 88 -2.72 4.10 -8.09
N GLU A 89 -1.65 3.33 -8.25
CA GLU A 89 -1.43 2.51 -9.43
C GLU A 89 -1.51 1.03 -9.05
N THR A 90 -2.32 0.27 -9.80
CA THR A 90 -2.38 -1.19 -9.69
C THR A 90 -2.15 -1.80 -11.07
N SER A 91 -1.01 -2.48 -11.27
CA SER A 91 -0.62 -3.00 -12.58
C SER A 91 -0.24 -4.48 -12.51
N HIS A 92 -0.61 -5.25 -13.53
CA HIS A 92 -0.33 -6.68 -13.64
C HIS A 92 -0.77 -7.52 -12.41
N MET A 93 -1.85 -7.10 -11.74
CA MET A 93 -2.40 -7.82 -10.58
C MET A 93 -3.47 -8.81 -11.03
N SER A 94 -3.37 -10.07 -10.60
CA SER A 94 -4.38 -11.09 -10.93
C SER A 94 -5.69 -10.82 -10.19
N SER A 95 -6.67 -10.27 -10.91
CA SER A 95 -8.12 -10.24 -10.61
C SER A 95 -8.58 -9.69 -9.25
N SER A 96 -7.73 -8.99 -8.52
CA SER A 96 -8.02 -8.60 -7.13
C SER A 96 -8.71 -7.22 -7.02
N VAL A 97 -8.57 -6.39 -8.05
CA VAL A 97 -9.21 -5.07 -8.17
C VAL A 97 -10.58 -5.29 -8.83
N ASP A 98 -11.65 -5.21 -8.05
CA ASP A 98 -13.03 -5.34 -8.50
C ASP A 98 -13.85 -4.06 -8.25
N ASP A 99 -15.08 -4.00 -8.75
CA ASP A 99 -15.95 -2.83 -8.59
C ASP A 99 -16.19 -2.44 -7.13
N ARG A 100 -16.23 -3.43 -6.23
CA ARG A 100 -16.43 -3.18 -4.79
C ARG A 100 -15.25 -2.45 -4.18
N PHE A 101 -14.03 -2.82 -4.58
CA PHE A 101 -12.83 -2.09 -4.19
C PHE A 101 -12.80 -0.68 -4.79
N LEU A 102 -13.19 -0.50 -6.05
CA LEU A 102 -13.27 0.82 -6.68
C LEU A 102 -14.29 1.74 -5.98
N VAL A 103 -15.48 1.23 -5.64
CA VAL A 103 -16.48 1.96 -4.86
C VAL A 103 -15.94 2.35 -3.48
N LEU A 104 -15.19 1.46 -2.84
CA LEU A 104 -14.55 1.74 -1.55
C LEU A 104 -13.51 2.85 -1.65
N LEU A 105 -12.67 2.83 -2.70
CA LEU A 105 -11.70 3.89 -2.98
C LEU A 105 -12.40 5.23 -3.21
N ALA A 106 -13.40 5.28 -4.10
CA ALA A 106 -14.17 6.48 -4.37
C ALA A 106 -14.86 7.05 -3.11
N LYS A 107 -15.28 6.16 -2.20
CA LYS A 107 -15.91 6.56 -0.94
C LYS A 107 -14.92 7.18 0.05
N ASN A 108 -13.72 6.61 0.21
CA ASN A 108 -12.82 6.96 1.32
C ASN A 108 -11.58 7.75 0.91
N CYS A 109 -11.10 7.61 -0.32
CA CYS A 109 -9.87 8.20 -0.82
C CYS A 109 -10.20 9.41 -1.69
N LYS A 110 -10.70 10.49 -1.06
CA LYS A 110 -11.22 11.68 -1.74
C LYS A 110 -10.18 12.54 -2.46
N LEU A 111 -8.91 12.31 -2.19
CA LEU A 111 -7.80 13.05 -2.77
C LEU A 111 -7.24 12.38 -4.03
N LEU A 112 -7.72 11.18 -4.38
CA LEU A 112 -7.28 10.47 -5.57
C LEU A 112 -7.56 11.30 -6.82
N GLN A 113 -6.52 11.54 -7.59
CA GLN A 113 -6.61 12.19 -8.89
C GLN A 113 -6.88 11.10 -9.94
N THR A 114 -7.87 11.35 -10.80
CA THR A 114 -8.26 10.51 -11.93
C THR A 114 -7.52 10.93 -13.19
#